data_AF-A0A927G3I3-F1
#
_entry.id   AF-A0A927G3I3-F1
#
_cell.length_a   1.000
_cell.length_b   1.000
_cell.length_c   1.000
_cell.angle_alpha   90.00
_cell.angle_beta   90.00
_cell.angle_gamma   90.00
#
_symmetry.space_group_name_H-M   'P 1'
#
loop_
_entity.id
_entity.type
_entity.pdbx_description
1 polymer ?
#
loop_
_entity_poly.entity_id
_entity_poly.type
_entity_poly.pdbx_seq_one_letter_code
_entity_poly.pdbx_strand_id
1 'polypeptide(L)' 'MILCEWKDFSTDTETYSRKDFEGLVGDTFEAMMIEEGQAIPTTIWTTNFVCLLKQNTRMYNDISITKILRNPVCG' A
#
# COMPACT_ATOMS: atom_id res chain seq x y z
N MET A 1 -4.52 -1.20 -12.80
CA MET A 1 -3.90 -2.51 -13.07
C MET A 1 -3.50 -3.15 -11.75
N ILE A 2 -3.76 -4.46 -11.59
CA ILE A 2 -3.22 -5.25 -10.47
C ILE A 2 -1.88 -5.84 -10.90
N LEU A 3 -0.88 -5.74 -10.03
CA LEU A 3 0.46 -6.30 -10.18
C LEU A 3 0.69 -7.30 -9.04
N CYS A 4 1.10 -8.53 -9.38
CA CYS A 4 1.52 -9.54 -8.40
C CYS A 4 3.02 -9.43 -8.06
N GLU A 5 3.64 -8.35 -8.50
CA GLU A 5 5.03 -8.02 -8.25
C GLU A 5 5.09 -6.66 -7.58
N TRP A 6 6.08 -6.49 -6.71
CA TRP A 6 6.30 -5.21 -6.06
C TRP A 6 6.86 -4.20 -7.05
N LYS A 7 6.34 -2.99 -7.00
CA LYS A 7 6.88 -1.83 -7.70
C LYS A 7 7.13 -0.74 -6.66
N ASP A 8 8.40 -0.39 -6.50
CA ASP A 8 8.80 0.70 -5.61
C ASP A 8 8.06 1.99 -6.00
N PHE A 9 7.61 2.70 -4.99
CA PHE A 9 6.97 4.00 -5.16
C PHE A 9 7.49 4.98 -4.12
N SER A 10 7.50 6.24 -4.48
CA SER A 10 8.06 7.30 -3.66
C SER A 10 7.04 8.39 -3.43
N THR A 11 7.11 8.95 -2.22
CA THR A 11 6.54 10.25 -1.87
C THR A 11 7.65 11.30 -1.95
N ASP A 12 7.32 12.56 -1.71
CA ASP A 12 8.31 13.63 -1.67
C ASP A 12 9.33 13.46 -0.52
N THR A 13 9.00 12.66 0.49
CA THR A 13 9.79 12.49 1.71
C THR A 13 10.45 11.12 1.83
N GLU A 14 9.87 10.08 1.23
CA GLU A 14 10.29 8.70 1.45
C GLU A 14 10.05 7.81 0.22
N THR A 15 10.94 6.84 0.00
CA THR A 15 10.75 5.78 -0.99
C THR A 15 10.40 4.49 -0.28
N TYR A 16 9.30 3.86 -0.66
CA TYR A 16 8.83 2.62 -0.08
C TYR A 16 9.30 1.43 -0.91
N SER A 17 10.30 0.72 -0.39
CA SER A 17 10.64 -0.60 -0.89
C SER A 17 9.68 -1.66 -0.33
N ARG A 18 9.68 -2.85 -0.93
CA ARG A 18 8.91 -4.00 -0.43
C ARG A 18 9.19 -4.25 1.05
N LYS A 19 10.47 -4.22 1.44
CA LYS A 19 10.91 -4.54 2.80
C LYS A 19 10.42 -3.49 3.80
N ASP A 20 10.47 -2.22 3.42
CA ASP A 20 10.02 -1.12 4.29
C ASP A 20 8.51 -1.21 4.51
N PHE A 21 7.75 -1.49 3.44
CA PHE A 21 6.32 -1.68 3.53
C PHE A 21 5.93 -2.91 4.36
N GLU A 22 6.53 -4.07 4.09
CA GLU A 22 6.26 -5.30 4.87
C GLU A 22 6.62 -5.10 6.36
N GLY A 23 7.70 -4.37 6.65
CA GLY A 23 8.07 -4.00 8.02
C GLY A 23 7.07 -3.05 8.70
N LEU A 24 6.56 -2.05 7.97
CA LEU A 24 5.58 -1.09 8.46
C LEU A 24 4.18 -1.72 8.64
N VAL A 25 3.80 -2.62 7.73
CA VAL A 25 2.53 -3.33 7.83
C VAL A 25 2.60 -4.46 8.85
N GLY A 26 3.76 -5.11 8.99
CA GLY A 26 3.95 -6.30 9.79
C GLY A 26 3.35 -7.55 9.13
N ASP A 27 3.28 -7.58 7.80
CA ASP A 27 2.67 -8.65 7.00
C ASP A 27 3.38 -8.80 5.65
N THR A 28 3.14 -9.91 4.94
CA THR A 28 3.84 -10.22 3.69
C THR A 28 3.05 -9.74 2.46
N PHE A 29 3.73 -9.07 1.54
CA PHE A 29 3.15 -8.58 0.28
C PHE A 29 2.74 -9.73 -0.65
N GLU A 30 1.58 -9.60 -1.29
CA GLU A 30 1.13 -10.49 -2.37
C GLU A 30 0.82 -9.77 -3.69
N ALA A 31 0.16 -8.60 -3.64
CA ALA A 31 -0.21 -7.86 -4.84
C ALA A 31 -0.45 -6.38 -4.56
N MET A 32 -0.38 -5.54 -5.59
CA MET A 32 -0.70 -4.11 -5.52
C MET A 32 -1.58 -3.69 -6.70
N MET A 33 -2.40 -2.66 -6.49
CA MET A 33 -3.18 -2.00 -7.53
C MET A 33 -2.62 -0.61 -7.76
N ILE A 34 -2.27 -0.32 -9.02
CA ILE A 34 -1.90 1.01 -9.47
C ILE A 34 -2.95 1.46 -10.49
N GLU A 35 -3.60 2.58 -10.23
CA GLU A 35 -4.55 3.18 -11.17
C GLU A 35 -3.81 3.89 -12.31
N GLU A 36 -4.48 4.02 -13.46
CA GLU A 36 -3.88 4.69 -14.60
C GLU A 36 -3.56 6.16 -14.27
N GLY A 37 -2.35 6.60 -14.62
CA GLY A 37 -1.87 7.94 -14.30
C GLY A 37 -1.39 8.13 -12.85
N GLN A 38 -1.47 7.10 -11.99
CA GLN A 38 -0.96 7.16 -10.63
C GLN A 38 0.43 6.51 -10.52
N ALA A 39 1.33 7.15 -9.78
CA ALA A 39 2.65 6.60 -9.45
C ALA A 39 2.62 5.73 -8.18
N ILE A 40 1.68 6.02 -7.27
CA ILE A 40 1.53 5.34 -5.99
C ILE A 40 0.38 4.33 -6.11
N PRO A 41 0.53 3.11 -5.58
CA PRO A 41 -0.56 2.15 -5.53
C PRO A 41 -1.70 2.66 -4.66
N THR A 42 -2.94 2.39 -5.08
CA THR A 42 -4.14 2.72 -4.28
C THR A 42 -4.46 1.63 -3.27
N THR A 43 -4.13 0.39 -3.60
CA THR A 43 -4.39 -0.78 -2.75
C THR A 43 -3.19 -1.72 -2.78
N ILE A 44 -2.86 -2.31 -1.63
CA ILE A 44 -1.88 -3.38 -1.50
C ILE A 44 -2.50 -4.53 -0.71
N TRP A 45 -2.48 -5.74 -1.29
CA TRP A 45 -2.86 -6.97 -0.61
C TRP A 45 -1.64 -7.61 0.03
N THR A 46 -1.84 -7.99 1.28
CA THR A 46 -0.92 -8.83 2.04
C THR A 46 -1.61 -10.13 2.42
N THR A 47 -0.88 -11.08 3.00
CA THR A 47 -1.42 -12.39 3.41
C THR A 47 -2.70 -12.24 4.24
N ASN A 48 -2.73 -11.29 5.19
CA ASN A 48 -3.81 -11.13 6.16
C ASN A 48 -4.64 -9.86 5.97
N PHE A 49 -4.11 -8.84 5.28
CA PHE A 49 -4.74 -7.53 5.17
C PHE A 49 -4.90 -7.05 3.73
N VAL A 50 -5.85 -6.12 3.56
CA VAL A 50 -5.95 -5.21 2.42
C VAL A 50 -5.61 -3.83 2.94
N CYS A 51 -4.51 -3.28 2.44
CA CYS A 51 -4.02 -1.96 2.79
C CYS A 51 -4.49 -0.94 1.73
N LEU A 52 -5.27 0.05 2.16
CA LEU A 52 -5.68 1.17 1.32
C LEU A 52 -4.72 2.33 1.54
N LEU A 53 -4.10 2.80 0.45
CA LEU A 53 -3.17 3.92 0.48
C LEU A 53 -3.87 5.16 -0.04
N LYS A 54 -3.75 6.26 0.71
CA LYS A 54 -4.30 7.56 0.32
C LYS A 54 -3.23 8.64 0.45
N GLN A 55 -2.97 9.35 -0.63
CA GLN A 55 -2.11 10.53 -0.62
C GLN A 55 -2.81 11.70 0.09
N ASN A 56 -2.12 12.36 1.02
CA ASN A 56 -2.58 13.62 1.59
C ASN A 56 -2.02 14.81 0.79
N THR A 57 -2.91 15.64 0.26
CA THR A 57 -2.53 16.78 -0.61
C THR A 57 -2.35 18.10 0.13
N ARG A 58 -2.43 18.12 1.48
CA ARG A 58 -2.61 19.38 2.23
C ARG A 58 -1.35 20.09 2.72
N MET A 59 -0.20 19.43 2.91
CA MET A 59 1.00 20.16 3.37
C MET A 59 2.34 19.43 3.19
N TYR A 60 2.32 18.10 3.19
CA TYR A 60 3.43 17.20 2.81
C TYR A 60 2.77 16.02 2.11
N ASN A 61 3.25 15.58 0.94
CA ASN A 61 2.71 14.45 0.20
C ASN A 61 3.00 13.13 0.92
N ASP A 62 2.48 12.97 2.13
CA ASP A 62 2.60 11.76 2.94
C ASP A 62 1.47 10.77 2.59
N ILE A 63 1.71 9.49 2.81
CA ILE A 63 0.74 8.42 2.53
C ILE A 63 0.09 7.92 3.81
N SER A 64 -1.23 7.95 3.84
CA SER A 64 -2.01 7.30 4.89
C SER A 64 -2.32 5.86 4.49
N ILE A 65 -1.98 4.91 5.37
CA ILE A 65 -2.24 3.48 5.15
C ILE A 65 -3.34 3.02 6.11
N THR A 66 -4.49 2.64 5.55
CA THR A 66 -5.58 2.03 6.31
C THR A 66 -5.53 0.52 6.09
N LYS A 67 -5.42 -0.25 7.17
CA LYS A 67 -5.40 -1.73 7.11
C LYS A 67 -6.80 -2.28 7.37
N ILE A 68 -7.26 -3.19 6.51
CA ILE A 68 -8.53 -3.92 6.65
C ILE A 68 -8.20 -5.40 6.63
N LEU A 69 -8.86 -6.21 7.46
CA LEU A 69 -8.71 -7.67 7.37
C LEU A 69 -9.15 -8.15 5.99
N ARG A 70 -8.29 -8.95 5.34
CA ARG A 70 -8.59 -9.50 4.02
C ARG A 70 -9.79 -10.44 4.05
N ASN A 71 -9.89 -11.21 5.12
CA ASN A 71 -11.03 -12.07 5.41
C ASN A 71 -11.61 -11.63 6.75
N PRO A 72 -12.69 -10.82 6.78
CA PRO A 72 -13.31 -10.41 8.02
C PRO A 72 -13.91 -11.63 8.72
N VAL A 73 -13.44 -11.89 9.94
CA VAL A 73 -14.11 -12.81 10.86
C VAL A 73 -15.23 -12.03 11.54
N CYS A 74 -16.45 -12.19 11.03
CA CYS A 74 -17.65 -11.79 11.74
C CYS A 74 -17.94 -12.87 12.79
N GLY A 75 -17.66 -12.55 14.07
CA GLY A 75 -18.00 -13.39 15.22
C GLY A 75 -19.23 -12.86 15.95
#